data_AF-A0A820UMT3-F1
#
_entry.id   AF-A0A820UMT3-F1
#
_cell.length_a   1.000
_cell.length_b   1.000
_cell.length_c   1.000
_cell.angle_alpha   90.00
_cell.angle_beta   90.00
_cell.angle_gamma   90.00
#
_symmetry.space_group_name_H-M   'P 1'
#
loop_
_entity.id
_entity.type
_entity.pdbx_description
1 polymer ?
#
loop_
_entity_poly.entity_id
_entity_poly.type
_entity_poly.pdbx_seq_one_letter_code
_entity_poly.pdbx_strand_id
1 'polypeptide(L)'
;MATASQATTQRPSSSIKLPCATCAKPIGIVRCEGCLKLFCRTDLNEHRNQLSKQLEEITVEHDLFQQTLNQSTADPRSHALISRINAWEKESKNKIKQAAEEARCLIENQAIMNTKQISTRFREMTDRLKKEQKEDTYDERDLKRWKEQLEQL
;
A
#
# COMPACT_ATOMS: atom_id res chain seq x y z
N MET A 1 -43.92 88.50 47.70
CA MET A 1 -44.39 87.11 47.87
C MET A 1 -44.05 86.34 46.61
N ALA A 2 -43.03 85.50 46.66
CA ALA A 2 -42.75 84.49 45.63
C ALA A 2 -41.94 83.39 46.30
N THR A 3 -42.63 82.34 46.73
CA THR A 3 -42.07 81.14 47.35
C THR A 3 -41.48 80.24 46.28
N ALA A 4 -40.17 80.00 46.35
CA ALA A 4 -39.49 78.96 45.58
C ALA A 4 -39.77 77.60 46.23
N SER A 5 -40.53 76.74 45.57
CA SER A 5 -40.66 75.32 45.93
C SER A 5 -39.76 74.49 45.03
N GLN A 6 -38.75 73.88 45.64
CA GLN A 6 -37.89 72.86 45.05
C GLN A 6 -38.70 71.58 44.84
N ALA A 7 -38.78 71.11 43.59
CA ALA A 7 -39.34 69.80 43.26
C ALA A 7 -38.20 68.79 43.17
N THR A 8 -38.15 67.91 44.17
CA THR A 8 -37.25 66.77 44.30
C THR A 8 -37.65 65.64 43.35
N THR A 9 -36.67 65.17 42.59
CA THR A 9 -36.37 63.77 42.19
C THR A 9 -37.53 62.83 41.86
N GLN A 10 -37.50 62.26 40.66
CA GLN A 10 -37.40 60.79 40.49
C GLN A 10 -37.07 60.40 39.04
N ARG A 11 -36.00 59.62 38.89
CA ARG A 11 -35.58 58.92 37.68
C ARG A 11 -35.97 57.44 37.90
N PRO A 12 -36.78 56.79 37.05
CA PRO A 12 -37.09 55.38 37.27
C PRO A 12 -35.90 54.52 36.81
N SER A 13 -35.14 53.96 37.76
CA SER A 13 -34.21 52.88 37.49
C SER A 13 -34.95 51.54 37.60
N SER A 14 -35.59 51.12 36.52
CA SER A 14 -36.10 49.75 36.39
C SER A 14 -34.92 48.81 36.15
N SER A 15 -34.35 48.24 37.21
CA SER A 15 -33.37 47.16 37.12
C SER A 15 -34.07 45.90 36.59
N ILE A 16 -34.06 45.71 35.27
CA ILE A 16 -34.52 44.47 34.63
C ILE A 16 -33.58 43.37 35.10
N LYS A 17 -34.02 42.58 36.08
CA LYS A 17 -33.30 41.38 36.48
C LYS A 17 -33.57 40.32 35.42
N LEU A 18 -32.65 40.19 34.46
CA LEU A 18 -32.69 39.10 33.50
C LEU A 18 -32.66 37.76 34.26
N PRO A 19 -33.26 36.67 33.76
CA PRO A 19 -33.24 35.37 34.43
C PRO A 19 -32.07 34.50 33.93
N CYS A 20 -31.64 33.54 34.76
CA CYS A 20 -30.72 32.48 34.33
C CYS A 20 -31.34 31.62 33.20
N ALA A 21 -30.56 31.30 32.17
CA ALA A 21 -30.98 30.48 31.04
C ALA A 21 -31.33 29.02 31.41
N THR A 22 -30.86 28.53 32.57
CA THR A 22 -31.11 27.16 33.03
C THR A 22 -32.22 27.09 34.09
N CYS A 23 -32.10 27.86 35.19
CA CYS A 23 -33.03 27.78 36.33
C CYS A 23 -34.01 28.96 36.47
N ALA A 24 -34.00 29.92 35.54
CA ALA A 24 -34.83 31.13 35.53
C ALA A 24 -34.70 32.08 36.75
N LYS A 25 -33.74 31.84 37.65
CA LYS A 25 -33.54 32.70 38.84
C LYS A 25 -32.79 34.00 38.48
N PRO A 26 -33.21 35.17 39.02
CA PRO A 26 -32.64 36.48 38.68
C PRO A 26 -31.38 36.88 39.48
N ILE A 27 -30.73 35.94 40.19
CA ILE A 27 -29.69 36.27 41.20
C ILE A 27 -28.29 36.02 40.62
N GLY A 28 -27.45 37.07 40.63
CA GLY A 28 -26.00 36.95 40.41
C GLY A 28 -25.65 36.36 39.04
N ILE A 29 -26.06 37.06 37.98
CA ILE A 29 -26.00 36.55 36.61
C ILE A 29 -24.71 36.98 35.92
N VAL A 30 -24.09 36.00 35.26
CA VAL A 30 -22.87 36.17 34.48
C VAL A 30 -23.15 35.70 33.05
N ARG A 31 -22.65 36.46 32.07
CA ARG A 31 -22.71 36.07 30.66
C ARG A 31 -21.54 35.17 30.32
N CYS A 32 -21.81 34.03 29.68
CA CYS A 32 -20.77 33.25 29.03
C CYS A 32 -20.49 33.85 27.65
N GLU A 33 -19.27 34.31 27.38
CA GLU A 33 -18.92 34.87 26.06
C GLU A 33 -18.84 33.81 24.95
N GLY A 34 -18.73 32.53 25.31
CA GLY A 34 -18.69 31.43 24.33
C GLY A 34 -20.05 31.12 23.72
N CYS A 35 -21.10 30.97 24.54
CA CYS A 35 -22.46 30.66 24.06
C CYS A 35 -23.44 31.83 24.17
N LEU A 36 -22.98 33.00 24.64
CA LEU A 36 -23.72 34.24 24.85
C LEU A 36 -24.92 34.14 25.81
N LYS A 37 -25.09 33.02 26.52
CA LYS A 37 -26.16 32.78 27.49
C LYS A 37 -25.81 33.35 28.87
N LEU A 38 -26.85 33.70 29.61
CA LEU A 38 -26.78 34.24 30.97
C LEU A 38 -27.01 33.12 31.98
N PHE A 39 -26.12 32.98 32.97
CA PHE A 39 -26.20 31.92 33.98
C PHE A 39 -26.08 32.48 35.39
N CYS A 40 -26.75 31.85 36.36
CA CYS A 40 -26.38 32.03 37.76
C CYS A 40 -25.04 31.33 38.03
N ARG A 41 -24.35 31.70 39.11
CA ARG A 41 -23.01 31.16 39.42
C ARG A 41 -22.95 29.62 39.47
N THR A 42 -24.00 28.97 39.99
CA THR A 42 -24.08 27.50 40.05
C THR A 42 -24.21 26.89 38.66
N ASP A 43 -25.15 27.38 37.86
CA ASP A 43 -25.39 26.86 36.50
C ASP A 43 -24.21 27.18 35.55
N LEU A 44 -23.47 28.26 35.80
CA LEU A 44 -22.24 28.57 35.07
C LEU A 44 -21.14 27.55 35.35
N ASN A 45 -21.00 27.11 36.62
CA ASN A 45 -20.04 26.08 36.97
C ASN A 45 -20.42 24.75 36.33
N GLU A 46 -21.71 24.40 36.32
CA GLU A 46 -22.16 23.17 35.64
C GLU A 46 -21.94 23.26 34.13
N HIS A 47 -22.23 24.41 33.50
CA HIS A 47 -21.92 24.64 32.09
C HIS A 47 -20.43 24.45 31.79
N ARG A 48 -19.54 24.98 32.65
CA ARG A 48 -18.09 24.78 32.50
C ARG A 48 -17.67 23.34 32.71
N ASN A 49 -18.24 22.64 33.70
CA ASN A 49 -17.96 21.22 33.92
C ASN A 49 -18.35 20.39 32.70
N GLN A 50 -19.49 20.70 32.07
CA GLN A 50 -19.91 20.02 30.85
C GLN A 50 -18.96 20.26 29.67
N LEU A 51 -18.45 21.49 29.52
CA LEU A 51 -17.44 21.80 28.50
C LEU A 51 -16.12 21.05 28.77
N SER A 52 -15.69 20.96 30.03
CA SER A 52 -14.50 20.18 30.41
C SER A 52 -14.64 18.71 30.05
N LYS A 53 -15.82 18.10 30.31
CA LYS A 53 -16.11 16.71 29.94
C LYS A 53 -16.04 16.50 28.42
N GLN A 54 -16.64 17.40 27.64
CA GLN A 54 -16.58 17.33 26.18
C GLN A 54 -15.15 17.47 25.66
N LEU A 55 -14.32 18.33 26.27
CA LEU A 55 -12.92 18.45 25.89
C LEU A 55 -12.12 17.18 26.22
N GLU A 56 -12.40 16.55 27.35
CA GLU A 56 -11.79 15.28 27.74
C GLU A 56 -12.15 14.17 26.74
N GLU A 57 -13.44 14.06 26.35
CA GLU A 57 -13.90 13.14 25.30
C GLU A 57 -13.14 13.36 23.97
N ILE A 58 -13.06 14.61 23.51
CA ILE A 58 -12.31 14.97 22.29
C ILE A 58 -10.82 14.60 22.41
N THR A 59 -10.22 14.80 23.59
CA THR A 59 -8.80 14.48 23.82
C THR A 59 -8.56 12.97 23.74
N VAL A 60 -9.45 12.17 24.34
CA VAL A 60 -9.39 10.70 24.27
C VAL A 60 -9.55 10.20 22.83
N GLU A 61 -10.50 10.76 22.08
CA GLU A 61 -10.68 10.41 20.66
C GLU A 61 -9.45 10.77 19.81
N HIS A 62 -8.88 11.95 20.05
CA HIS A 62 -7.66 12.40 19.38
C HIS A 62 -6.49 11.45 19.62
N ASP A 63 -6.26 11.08 20.88
CA ASP A 63 -5.14 10.20 21.26
C ASP A 63 -5.31 8.79 20.68
N LEU A 64 -6.54 8.26 20.68
CA LEU A 64 -6.86 6.97 20.05
C LEU A 64 -6.61 7.01 18.54
N PHE A 65 -7.00 8.09 17.88
CA PHE A 65 -6.78 8.28 16.46
C PHE A 65 -5.29 8.36 16.13
N GLN A 66 -4.52 9.14 16.91
CA GLN A 66 -3.07 9.24 16.76
C GLN A 66 -2.38 7.89 16.99
N GLN A 67 -2.82 7.10 17.98
CA GLN A 67 -2.30 5.76 18.22
C GLN A 67 -2.58 4.83 17.02
N THR A 68 -3.78 4.90 16.45
CA THR A 68 -4.20 4.10 15.29
C THR A 68 -3.37 4.45 14.04
N LEU A 69 -3.15 5.75 13.80
CA LEU A 69 -2.27 6.20 12.72
C LEU A 69 -0.84 5.69 12.91
N ASN A 70 -0.30 5.83 14.11
CA ASN A 70 1.06 5.39 14.42
C ASN A 70 1.21 3.87 14.21
N GLN A 71 0.24 3.07 14.65
CA GLN A 71 0.21 1.62 14.41
C GLN A 71 0.16 1.29 12.92
N SER A 72 -0.65 2.02 12.14
CA SER A 72 -0.77 1.83 10.69
C SER A 72 0.52 2.18 9.94
N THR A 73 1.31 3.13 10.47
CA THR A 73 2.60 3.53 9.92
C THR A 73 3.80 2.74 10.46
N ALA A 74 3.62 1.93 11.52
CA ALA A 74 4.71 1.28 12.23
C ALA A 74 5.44 0.22 11.38
N ASP A 75 4.73 -0.44 10.46
CA ASP A 75 5.36 -1.32 9.46
C ASP A 75 4.66 -1.19 8.10
N PRO A 76 5.12 -0.26 7.23
CA PRO A 76 4.60 -0.12 5.87
C PRO A 76 4.75 -1.40 5.04
N ARG A 77 5.67 -2.32 5.40
CA ARG A 77 5.86 -3.60 4.70
C ARG A 77 4.83 -4.66 5.11
N SER A 78 4.19 -4.51 6.26
CA SER A 78 3.08 -5.36 6.69
C SER A 78 1.77 -5.08 5.93
N HIS A 79 1.72 -3.97 5.17
CA HIS A 79 0.53 -3.58 4.42
C HIS A 79 0.14 -4.66 3.41
N ALA A 80 -1.15 -5.01 3.37
CA ALA A 80 -1.67 -6.10 2.54
C ALA A 80 -1.32 -5.94 1.04
N LEU A 81 -1.26 -4.71 0.53
CA LEU A 81 -0.82 -4.44 -0.85
C LEU A 81 0.66 -4.78 -1.08
N ILE A 82 1.55 -4.54 -0.11
CA ILE A 82 2.96 -4.92 -0.21
C ILE A 82 3.08 -6.45 -0.24
N SER A 83 2.34 -7.16 0.61
CA SER A 83 2.28 -8.64 0.55
C SER A 83 1.81 -9.15 -0.80
N ARG A 84 0.83 -8.49 -1.42
CA ARG A 84 0.34 -8.84 -2.77
C ARG A 84 1.39 -8.56 -3.86
N ILE A 85 2.11 -7.44 -3.76
CA ILE A 85 3.22 -7.11 -4.66
C ILE A 85 4.33 -8.17 -4.54
N ASN A 86 4.71 -8.55 -3.32
CA ASN A 86 5.72 -9.57 -3.07
C ASN A 86 5.31 -10.95 -3.62
N ALA A 87 4.03 -11.32 -3.48
CA ALA A 87 3.51 -12.56 -4.04
C ALA A 87 3.57 -12.55 -5.58
N TRP A 88 3.15 -11.45 -6.20
CA TRP A 88 3.21 -11.27 -7.65
C TRP A 88 4.65 -11.30 -8.17
N GLU A 89 5.59 -10.66 -7.48
CA GLU A 89 7.01 -10.68 -7.82
C GLU A 89 7.57 -12.12 -7.78
N LYS A 90 7.26 -12.86 -6.72
CA LYS A 90 7.70 -14.25 -6.56
C LYS A 90 7.13 -15.15 -7.66
N GLU A 91 5.84 -15.04 -7.96
CA GLU A 91 5.19 -15.81 -9.02
C GLU A 91 5.80 -15.49 -10.38
N SER A 92 6.02 -14.21 -10.68
CA SER A 92 6.60 -13.76 -11.94
C SER A 92 8.02 -14.28 -12.13
N LYS A 93 8.87 -14.21 -11.09
CA LYS A 93 10.21 -14.79 -11.12
C LYS A 93 10.19 -16.30 -11.39
N ASN A 94 9.25 -17.03 -10.79
CA ASN A 94 9.11 -18.47 -11.02
C ASN A 94 8.70 -18.78 -12.46
N LYS A 95 7.73 -18.05 -13.02
CA LYS A 95 7.29 -18.24 -14.42
C LYS A 95 8.44 -17.98 -15.40
N ILE A 96 9.20 -16.91 -15.19
CA ILE A 96 10.35 -16.58 -16.03
C ILE A 96 11.42 -17.68 -15.95
N LYS A 97 11.72 -18.17 -14.75
CA LYS A 97 12.68 -19.28 -14.57
C LYS A 97 12.22 -20.56 -15.26
N GLN A 98 10.94 -20.91 -15.12
CA GLN A 98 10.37 -22.10 -15.76
C GLN A 98 10.46 -21.99 -17.28
N ALA A 99 10.01 -20.89 -17.86
CA ALA A 99 10.05 -20.69 -19.32
C ALA A 99 11.49 -20.73 -19.86
N ALA A 100 12.45 -20.14 -19.13
CA ALA A 100 13.86 -20.20 -19.50
C ALA A 100 14.40 -21.64 -19.46
N GLU A 101 14.00 -22.43 -18.46
CA GLU A 101 14.44 -23.82 -18.34
C GLU A 101 13.83 -24.71 -19.42
N GLU A 102 12.54 -24.54 -19.71
CA GLU A 102 11.87 -25.24 -20.82
C GLU A 102 12.59 -24.95 -22.15
N ALA A 103 12.95 -23.69 -22.41
CA ALA A 103 13.70 -23.31 -23.60
C ALA A 103 15.10 -23.97 -23.65
N ARG A 104 15.82 -24.03 -22.52
CA ARG A 104 17.12 -24.72 -22.44
C ARG A 104 16.97 -26.20 -22.74
N CYS A 105 16.04 -26.88 -22.09
CA CYS A 105 15.81 -28.31 -22.30
C CYS A 105 15.47 -28.63 -23.76
N LEU A 106 14.68 -27.79 -24.44
CA LEU A 106 14.37 -27.96 -25.85
C LEU A 106 15.64 -27.90 -26.73
N ILE A 107 16.49 -26.90 -26.51
CA ILE A 107 17.74 -26.74 -27.27
C ILE A 107 18.70 -27.89 -26.98
N GLU A 108 18.87 -28.28 -25.71
CA GLU A 108 19.74 -29.38 -25.31
C GLU A 108 19.31 -30.70 -25.93
N ASN A 109 18.01 -31.01 -25.88
CA ASN A 109 17.47 -32.21 -26.50
C ASN A 109 17.70 -32.21 -28.02
N GLN A 110 17.47 -31.09 -28.69
CA GLN A 110 17.73 -30.97 -30.12
C GLN A 110 19.22 -31.14 -30.44
N ALA A 111 20.11 -30.54 -29.65
CA ALA A 111 21.55 -30.65 -29.82
C ALA A 111 22.04 -32.09 -29.63
N ILE A 112 21.54 -32.79 -28.60
CA ILE A 112 21.83 -34.21 -28.35
C ILE A 112 21.36 -35.06 -29.53
N MET A 113 20.14 -34.84 -30.02
CA MET A 113 19.59 -35.58 -31.16
C MET A 113 20.39 -35.35 -32.44
N ASN A 114 20.73 -34.10 -32.75
CA ASN A 114 21.56 -33.76 -33.91
C ASN A 114 22.95 -34.41 -33.80
N THR A 115 23.60 -34.32 -32.63
CA THR A 115 24.91 -34.91 -32.38
C THR A 115 24.88 -36.44 -32.54
N LYS A 116 23.84 -37.10 -32.04
CA LYS A 116 23.63 -38.55 -32.24
C LYS A 116 23.47 -38.89 -33.71
N GLN A 117 22.69 -38.11 -34.46
CA GLN A 117 22.48 -38.35 -35.89
C GLN A 117 23.79 -38.19 -36.69
N ILE A 118 24.57 -37.14 -36.41
CA ILE A 118 25.90 -36.92 -37.00
C ILE A 118 26.82 -38.09 -36.65
N SER A 119 26.86 -38.50 -35.38
CA SER A 119 27.69 -39.62 -34.92
C SER A 119 27.35 -40.95 -35.61
N THR A 120 26.06 -41.23 -35.83
CA THR A 120 25.62 -42.43 -36.55
C THR A 120 26.06 -42.38 -38.01
N ARG A 121 25.81 -41.26 -38.72
CA ARG A 121 26.24 -41.10 -40.13
C ARG A 121 27.75 -41.23 -40.28
N PHE A 122 28.51 -40.63 -39.36
CA PHE A 122 29.96 -40.71 -39.34
C PHE A 122 30.45 -42.15 -39.13
N ARG A 123 29.81 -42.91 -38.23
CA ARG A 123 30.12 -44.32 -38.00
C ARG A 123 29.86 -45.18 -39.24
N GLU A 124 28.68 -45.04 -39.85
CA GLU A 124 28.32 -45.76 -41.08
C GLU A 124 29.32 -45.47 -42.21
N MET A 125 29.73 -44.21 -42.36
CA MET A 125 30.76 -43.82 -43.31
C MET A 125 32.10 -44.47 -42.98
N THR A 126 32.51 -44.47 -41.71
CA THR A 126 33.75 -45.12 -41.24
C THR A 126 33.74 -46.62 -41.55
N ASP A 127 32.61 -47.30 -41.35
CA ASP A 127 32.49 -48.73 -41.61
C ASP A 127 32.56 -49.03 -43.12
N ARG A 128 31.95 -48.18 -43.96
CA ARG A 128 32.09 -48.27 -45.44
C ARG A 128 33.54 -48.08 -45.88
N LEU A 129 34.21 -47.04 -45.39
CA LEU A 129 35.62 -46.77 -45.70
C LEU A 129 36.52 -47.97 -45.34
N LYS A 130 36.33 -48.54 -44.15
CA LYS A 130 37.09 -49.72 -43.71
C LYS A 130 36.81 -50.96 -44.57
N LYS A 131 35.58 -51.12 -45.07
CA LYS A 131 35.21 -52.23 -45.93
C LYS A 131 35.88 -52.10 -47.30
N GLU A 132 35.73 -50.95 -47.95
CA GLU A 132 36.31 -50.71 -49.28
C GLU A 132 37.85 -50.70 -49.25
N GLN A 133 38.46 -50.24 -48.15
CA GLN A 133 39.91 -50.36 -47.96
C GLN A 133 40.39 -51.82 -47.85
N LYS A 134 39.58 -52.71 -47.26
CA LYS A 134 39.92 -54.14 -47.16
C LYS A 134 39.69 -54.89 -48.47
N GLU A 135 38.68 -54.49 -49.22
CA GLU A 135 38.29 -55.13 -50.47
C GLU A 135 39.06 -54.55 -51.68
N ASP A 136 39.71 -53.39 -51.52
CA ASP A 136 40.41 -52.62 -52.57
C ASP A 136 39.50 -52.28 -53.76
N THR A 137 38.24 -51.95 -53.46
CA THR A 137 37.13 -51.79 -54.42
C THR A 137 36.71 -50.34 -54.68
N TYR A 138 37.51 -49.35 -54.29
CA TYR A 138 37.16 -47.93 -54.41
C TYR A 138 37.72 -47.27 -55.68
N ASP A 139 37.02 -46.26 -56.18
CA ASP A 139 37.48 -45.41 -57.29
C ASP A 139 37.44 -43.90 -56.97
N GLU A 140 37.84 -43.04 -57.92
CA GLU A 140 37.90 -41.58 -57.73
C GLU A 140 36.53 -40.96 -57.41
N ARG A 141 35.44 -41.59 -57.85
CA ARG A 141 34.06 -41.15 -57.57
C ARG A 141 33.69 -41.44 -56.13
N ASP A 142 34.09 -42.60 -55.60
CA ASP A 142 33.88 -42.95 -54.20
C ASP A 142 34.66 -42.00 -53.28
N LEU A 143 35.93 -41.73 -53.60
CA LEU A 143 36.76 -40.75 -52.89
C LEU A 143 36.14 -39.35 -52.90
N LYS A 144 35.65 -38.89 -54.05
CA LYS A 144 34.97 -37.59 -54.17
C LYS A 144 33.68 -37.55 -53.34
N ARG A 145 32.85 -38.59 -53.42
CA ARG A 145 31.59 -38.70 -52.67
C ARG A 145 31.82 -38.66 -51.16
N TRP A 146 32.80 -39.39 -50.65
CA TRP A 146 33.09 -39.40 -49.21
C TRP A 146 33.63 -38.07 -48.72
N LYS A 147 34.44 -37.38 -49.54
CA LYS A 147 34.90 -36.03 -49.23
C LYS A 147 33.73 -35.05 -49.12
N GLU A 148 32.82 -35.08 -50.08
CA GLU A 148 31.60 -34.26 -50.05
C GLU A 148 30.70 -34.60 -48.85
N GLN A 149 30.57 -35.89 -48.50
CA GLN A 149 29.82 -36.31 -47.31
C GLN A 149 30.46 -35.80 -46.01
N LEU A 150 31.78 -35.74 -45.93
CA LEU A 150 32.51 -35.25 -44.77
C LEU A 150 32.38 -33.73 -44.62
N GLU A 151 32.30 -33.00 -45.73
CA GLU A 151 32.05 -31.54 -45.75
C GLU A 151 30.61 -31.17 -45.36
N GLN A 152 29.66 -32.12 -45.43
CA GLN A 152 28.24 -31.93 -45.12
C GLN A 152 27.84 -32.38 -43.70
N LEU A 153 28.78 -32.89 -42.90
CA LEU A 153 28.56 -33.29 -41.50
C LEU A 153 28.84 -32.13 -40.54
#